data_AF-A0A9D5U6B2-F1
#
_entry.id   AF-A0A9D5U6B2-F1
#
_cell.length_a   1.000
_cell.length_b   1.000
_cell.length_c   1.000
_cell.angle_alpha   90.00
_cell.angle_beta   90.00
_cell.angle_gamma   90.00
#
_symmetry.space_group_name_H-M   'P 1'
#
loop_
_entity.id
_entity.type
_entity.pdbx_description
1 polymer ?
#
loop_
_entity_poly.entity_id
_entity_poly.type
_entity_poly.pdbx_seq_one_letter_code
_entity_poly.pdbx_strand_id
1 'polypeptide(L)'
;MAELARVTRPGGRLLVSLPHISHMHNEPHDYQRLTVHGLSLLLSELGWEVEGAATSGGLWTMLGFAPSTLIGLGLGSRLARGPVRAMLAALYALLFALDRQAGLASLYPQNVLARARRR
;
A
#
# COMPACT_ATOMS: atom_id res chain seq x y z
N MET A 1 16.61 1.00 6.63
CA MET A 1 16.31 -0.43 6.38
C MET A 1 17.29 -1.39 7.07
N ALA A 2 18.61 -1.11 7.10
CA ALA A 2 19.60 -1.98 7.79
C ALA A 2 19.27 -2.25 9.27
N GLU A 3 18.72 -1.26 9.98
CA GLU A 3 18.27 -1.45 11.37
C GLU A 3 17.16 -2.50 11.52
N LEU A 4 16.23 -2.61 10.56
CA LEU A 4 15.20 -3.66 10.57
C LEU A 4 15.84 -5.05 10.54
N ALA A 5 16.89 -5.17 9.73
CA ALA A 5 17.70 -6.37 9.61
C ALA A 5 18.44 -6.69 10.92
N ARG A 6 19.02 -5.66 11.57
CA ARG A 6 19.76 -5.81 12.84
C ARG A 6 18.86 -6.25 13.99
N VAL A 7 17.64 -5.69 14.10
CA VAL A 7 16.72 -5.99 15.23
C VAL A 7 15.87 -7.24 15.01
N THR A 8 15.84 -7.79 13.80
CA THR A 8 15.07 -9.00 13.49
C THR A 8 15.94 -10.24 13.64
N ARG A 9 15.49 -11.20 14.46
CA ARG A 9 16.14 -12.50 14.60
C ARG A 9 16.20 -13.26 13.25
N PRO A 10 17.20 -14.14 13.02
CA PRO A 10 17.22 -15.03 11.86
C PRO A 10 15.90 -15.80 11.70
N GLY A 11 15.41 -15.91 10.47
CA GLY A 11 14.10 -16.50 10.15
C GLY A 11 12.88 -15.64 10.51
N GLY A 12 13.07 -14.47 11.14
CA GLY A 12 12.00 -13.51 11.40
C GLY A 12 11.39 -12.97 10.12
N ARG A 13 10.11 -12.59 10.15
CA ARG A 13 9.38 -12.05 9.00
C ARG A 13 9.20 -10.55 9.12
N LEU A 14 9.34 -9.87 7.99
CA LEU A 14 9.05 -8.47 7.80
C LEU A 14 7.85 -8.34 6.84
N LEU A 15 6.85 -7.57 7.26
CA LEU A 15 5.82 -7.05 6.38
C LEU A 15 6.00 -5.53 6.36
N VAL A 16 6.26 -4.97 5.19
CA VAL A 16 6.46 -3.53 5.01
C VAL A 16 5.46 -2.98 3.99
N SER A 17 4.92 -1.82 4.31
CA SER A 17 4.07 -1.02 3.42
C SER A 17 4.67 0.37 3.30
N LEU A 18 4.83 0.85 2.08
CA LEU A 18 5.30 2.20 1.78
C LEU A 18 4.25 2.94 0.97
N PRO A 19 3.90 4.19 1.33
CA PRO A 19 3.04 5.00 0.48
C PRO A 19 3.75 5.26 -0.84
N HIS A 20 3.04 5.05 -1.94
CA HIS A 20 3.55 5.30 -3.28
C HIS A 20 2.40 5.85 -4.10
N ILE A 21 2.30 7.17 -4.22
CA ILE A 21 1.22 7.86 -4.94
C ILE A 21 1.85 8.58 -6.13
N SER A 22 2.34 7.79 -7.09
CA SER A 22 2.89 8.32 -8.34
C SER A 22 2.55 7.37 -9.48
N HIS A 23 2.42 7.92 -10.68
CA HIS A 23 2.25 7.09 -11.86
C HIS A 23 3.48 6.19 -12.01
N MET A 24 3.26 4.89 -12.08
CA MET A 24 4.32 3.93 -12.35
C MET A 24 4.79 4.13 -13.79
N HIS A 25 6.03 4.59 -13.93
CA HIS A 25 6.67 4.81 -15.22
C HIS A 25 8.05 4.19 -15.19
N ASN A 26 8.46 3.60 -16.32
CA ASN A 26 9.80 3.03 -16.52
C ASN A 26 10.15 1.83 -15.62
N GLU A 27 9.16 1.10 -15.09
CA GLU A 27 9.41 -0.23 -14.49
C GLU A 27 10.02 -1.18 -15.55
N PRO A 28 11.00 -2.04 -15.16
CA PRO A 28 11.51 -2.27 -13.82
C PRO A 28 12.66 -1.33 -13.39
N HIS A 29 13.07 -0.36 -14.20
CA HIS A 29 14.31 0.42 -14.00
C HIS A 29 14.13 1.68 -13.12
N ASP A 30 12.93 1.93 -12.59
CA ASP A 30 12.70 2.94 -11.56
C ASP A 30 12.83 2.33 -10.15
N TYR A 31 14.04 2.40 -9.61
CA TYR A 31 14.35 1.88 -8.27
C TYR A 31 14.33 2.97 -7.18
N GLN A 32 14.35 4.25 -7.56
CA GLN A 32 14.46 5.36 -6.61
C GLN A 32 13.13 5.65 -5.90
N ARG A 33 12.01 5.44 -6.59
CA ARG A 33 10.67 5.66 -6.01
C ARG A 33 10.18 4.48 -5.17
N LEU A 34 11.04 3.49 -4.92
CA LEU A 34 10.70 2.26 -4.17
C LEU A 34 9.44 1.58 -4.74
N THR A 35 9.45 1.36 -6.06
CA THR A 35 8.52 0.46 -6.74
C THR A 35 8.57 -0.95 -6.14
N VAL A 36 7.70 -1.87 -6.58
CA VAL A 36 7.79 -3.28 -6.14
C VAL A 36 9.18 -3.86 -6.41
N HIS A 37 9.82 -3.43 -7.51
CA HIS A 37 11.18 -3.82 -7.86
C HIS A 37 12.23 -3.11 -7.01
N GLY A 38 12.14 -1.79 -6.83
CA GLY A 38 13.06 -1.02 -5.99
C GLY A 38 13.08 -1.49 -4.54
N LEU A 39 11.90 -1.74 -3.96
CA LEU A 39 11.79 -2.25 -2.60
C LEU A 39 12.34 -3.67 -2.48
N SER A 40 12.05 -4.54 -3.46
CA SER A 40 12.55 -5.92 -3.44
C SER A 40 14.06 -5.98 -3.55
N LEU A 41 14.67 -5.13 -4.40
CA LEU A 41 16.11 -5.01 -4.54
C LEU A 41 16.75 -4.54 -3.22
N LEU A 42 16.25 -3.46 -2.64
CA LEU A 42 16.75 -2.90 -1.38
C LEU A 42 16.67 -3.92 -0.22
N LEU A 43 15.58 -4.68 -0.12
CA LEU A 43 15.45 -5.72 0.89
C LEU A 43 16.45 -6.86 0.66
N SER A 44 16.61 -7.29 -0.59
CA SER A 44 17.55 -8.36 -0.96
C SER A 44 18.99 -7.99 -0.63
N GLU A 45 19.41 -6.75 -0.93
CA GLU A 45 20.75 -6.23 -0.61
C GLU A 45 21.05 -6.22 0.90
N LEU A 46 20.01 -6.16 1.73
CA LEU A 46 20.13 -6.12 3.20
C LEU A 46 20.00 -7.49 3.87
N GLY A 47 20.08 -8.58 3.09
CA GLY A 47 20.04 -9.95 3.59
C GLY A 47 18.63 -10.44 3.92
N TRP A 48 17.61 -9.89 3.25
CA TRP A 48 16.26 -10.43 3.30
C TRP A 48 15.99 -11.32 2.09
N GLU A 49 15.23 -12.38 2.30
CA GLU A 49 14.61 -13.16 1.25
C GLU A 49 13.20 -12.60 0.99
N VAL A 50 12.98 -11.99 -0.17
CA VAL A 50 11.66 -11.44 -0.53
C VAL A 50 10.72 -12.59 -0.90
N GLU A 51 9.69 -12.82 -0.09
CA GLU A 51 8.68 -13.87 -0.28
C GLU A 51 7.49 -13.40 -1.14
N GLY A 52 7.38 -12.10 -1.41
CA GLY A 52 6.37 -11.52 -2.27
C GLY A 52 6.34 -10.00 -2.20
N ALA A 53 5.96 -9.36 -3.30
CA ALA A 53 5.73 -7.92 -3.38
C ALA A 53 4.46 -7.65 -4.19
N ALA A 54 3.72 -6.62 -3.83
CA ALA A 54 2.48 -6.24 -4.49
C ALA A 54 2.22 -4.74 -4.34
N THR A 55 1.38 -4.18 -5.19
CA THR A 55 0.81 -2.86 -4.98
C THR A 55 -0.57 -2.96 -4.34
N SER A 56 -1.03 -1.88 -3.70
CA SER A 56 -2.41 -1.76 -3.22
C SER A 56 -2.99 -0.39 -3.47
N GLY A 57 -4.33 -0.35 -3.57
CA GLY A 57 -5.10 0.81 -4.02
C GLY A 57 -5.16 0.92 -5.54
N GLY A 58 -5.55 2.08 -6.02
CA GLY A 58 -5.60 2.43 -7.42
C GLY A 58 -6.15 3.85 -7.61
N LEU A 59 -6.50 4.19 -8.84
CA LEU A 59 -7.04 5.51 -9.16
C LEU A 59 -8.38 5.75 -8.47
N TRP A 60 -9.27 4.75 -8.39
CA TRP A 60 -10.58 4.91 -7.78
C TRP A 60 -10.49 5.11 -6.27
N THR A 61 -9.66 4.32 -5.58
CA THR A 61 -9.41 4.55 -4.14
C THR A 61 -8.71 5.89 -3.88
N MET A 62 -7.87 6.37 -4.80
CA MET A 62 -7.28 7.72 -4.72
C MET A 62 -8.33 8.82 -4.82
N LEU A 63 -9.22 8.75 -5.80
CA LEU A 63 -10.29 9.73 -5.96
C LEU A 63 -11.29 9.69 -4.79
N GLY A 64 -11.49 8.52 -4.18
CA GLY A 64 -12.34 8.34 -3.00
C GLY A 64 -11.81 9.03 -1.73
N PHE A 65 -10.52 9.38 -1.66
CA PHE A 65 -9.88 9.91 -0.45
C PHE A 65 -10.44 11.28 -0.02
N ALA A 66 -10.46 12.25 -0.93
CA ALA A 66 -10.92 13.61 -0.64
C ALA A 66 -12.38 13.67 -0.13
N PRO A 67 -13.38 13.10 -0.82
CA PRO A 67 -14.76 13.13 -0.34
C PRO A 67 -14.94 12.35 0.97
N SER A 68 -14.23 11.22 1.14
CA SER A 68 -14.30 10.44 2.39
C SER A 68 -13.78 11.22 3.60
N THR A 69 -12.72 12.01 3.40
CA THR A 69 -12.18 12.91 4.42
C THR A 69 -13.19 13.97 4.82
N LEU A 70 -13.87 14.60 3.85
CA LEU A 70 -14.92 15.60 4.12
C LEU A 70 -16.12 15.01 4.86
N ILE A 71 -16.57 13.81 4.47
CA ILE A 71 -17.66 13.09 5.15
C ILE A 71 -17.27 12.78 6.61
N GLY A 72 -16.04 12.32 6.84
CA GLY A 72 -15.53 12.02 8.17
C GLY A 72 -15.42 13.24 9.08
N LEU A 73 -15.06 14.41 8.53
CA LEU A 73 -14.99 15.68 9.26
C LEU A 73 -16.38 16.28 9.52
N GLY A 74 -17.30 16.17 8.56
CA GLY A 74 -18.65 16.75 8.63
C GLY A 74 -19.61 16.04 9.58
N LEU A 75 -19.36 14.76 9.90
CA LEU A 75 -20.24 13.92 10.73
C LEU A 75 -19.66 13.74 12.15
N GLY A 76 -19.58 14.86 12.89
CA GLY A 76 -18.98 14.94 14.23
C GLY A 76 -19.80 14.32 15.38
N SER A 77 -21.03 13.85 15.16
CA SER A 77 -21.86 13.27 16.22
C SER A 77 -21.43 11.82 16.51
N ARG A 78 -21.30 11.45 17.80
CA ARG A 78 -20.89 10.10 18.22
C ARG A 78 -21.84 9.00 17.68
N LEU A 79 -23.12 9.33 17.53
CA LEU A 79 -24.17 8.42 17.04
C LEU A 79 -24.03 8.09 15.55
N ALA A 80 -23.59 9.04 14.72
CA ALA A 80 -23.42 8.81 13.28
C ALA A 80 -22.14 8.03 12.92
N ARG A 81 -21.18 7.91 13.84
CA ARG A 81 -19.85 7.31 13.56
C ARG A 81 -19.93 5.87 13.09
N GLY A 82 -20.79 5.05 13.67
CA GLY A 82 -20.94 3.64 13.30
C GLY A 82 -21.43 3.48 11.85
N PRO A 83 -22.64 4.00 11.53
CA PRO A 83 -23.19 3.95 10.17
C PRO A 83 -22.25 4.55 9.11
N VAL A 84 -21.64 5.70 9.40
CA VAL A 84 -20.70 6.37 8.49
C VAL A 84 -19.48 5.50 8.21
N ARG A 85 -18.90 4.88 9.24
CA ARG A 85 -17.76 3.96 9.06
C ARG A 85 -18.14 2.75 8.21
N ALA A 86 -19.32 2.17 8.43
CA ALA A 86 -19.81 1.04 7.62
C ALA A 86 -20.01 1.45 6.15
N MET A 87 -20.62 2.61 5.92
CA MET A 87 -20.80 3.18 4.58
C MET A 87 -19.45 3.42 3.87
N LEU A 88 -18.50 4.07 4.54
CA LEU A 88 -17.16 4.30 3.99
C LEU A 88 -16.42 2.99 3.73
N ALA A 89 -16.51 2.00 4.63
CA ALA A 89 -15.91 0.69 4.42
C ALA A 89 -16.51 -0.02 3.18
N ALA A 90 -17.83 0.03 3.01
CA ALA A 90 -18.50 -0.54 1.83
C ALA A 90 -18.09 0.19 0.55
N LEU A 91 -18.01 1.52 0.59
CA LEU A 91 -17.54 2.34 -0.53
C LEU A 91 -16.10 1.96 -0.92
N TYR A 92 -15.17 1.88 0.03
CA TYR A 92 -13.78 1.50 -0.27
C TYR A 92 -13.64 0.06 -0.74
N ALA A 93 -14.45 -0.87 -0.23
CA ALA A 93 -14.48 -2.24 -0.75
C ALA A 93 -14.89 -2.27 -2.23
N LEU A 94 -15.89 -1.46 -2.61
CA LEU A 94 -16.30 -1.30 -4.01
C LEU A 94 -15.22 -0.64 -4.86
N LEU A 95 -14.67 0.50 -4.43
CA LEU A 95 -13.62 1.22 -5.18
C LEU A 95 -12.37 0.34 -5.37
N PHE A 96 -11.98 -0.41 -4.34
CA PHE A 96 -10.88 -1.36 -4.42
C PHE A 96 -11.18 -2.50 -5.40
N ALA A 97 -12.42 -3.00 -5.43
CA ALA A 97 -12.83 -4.00 -6.42
C ALA A 97 -12.76 -3.45 -7.85
N LEU A 98 -13.15 -2.19 -8.06
CA LEU A 98 -13.05 -1.52 -9.36
C LEU A 98 -11.59 -1.34 -9.78
N ASP A 99 -10.71 -0.88 -8.89
CA ASP A 99 -9.28 -0.76 -9.15
C ASP A 99 -8.66 -2.11 -9.51
N ARG A 100 -9.05 -3.17 -8.81
CA ARG A 100 -8.58 -4.54 -9.07
C ARG A 100 -9.05 -5.06 -10.43
N GLN A 101 -10.31 -4.83 -10.80
CA GLN A 101 -10.85 -5.24 -12.11
C GLN A 101 -10.22 -4.48 -13.26
N ALA A 102 -9.97 -3.17 -13.08
CA ALA A 102 -9.38 -2.31 -14.10
C ALA A 102 -7.84 -2.37 -14.13
N GLY A 103 -7.20 -3.10 -13.21
CA GLY A 103 -5.74 -3.19 -13.12
C GLY A 103 -5.06 -1.87 -12.73
N LEU A 104 -5.79 -0.91 -12.15
CA LEU A 104 -5.28 0.44 -11.91
C LEU A 104 -4.22 0.50 -10.80
N ALA A 105 -4.13 -0.55 -9.99
CA ALA A 105 -3.09 -0.71 -8.98
C ALA A 105 -1.66 -0.78 -9.57
N SER A 106 -1.50 -1.19 -10.84
CA SER A 106 -0.18 -1.21 -11.48
C SER A 106 0.23 0.14 -12.05
N LEU A 107 -0.72 1.04 -12.31
CA LEU A 107 -0.47 2.36 -12.90
C LEU A 107 -0.47 3.47 -11.85
N TYR A 108 -1.45 3.44 -10.95
CA TYR A 108 -1.65 4.43 -9.89
C TYR A 108 -1.77 3.74 -8.53
N PRO A 109 -0.74 3.00 -8.10
CA PRO A 109 -0.75 2.44 -6.75
C PRO A 109 -0.90 3.55 -5.72
N GLN A 110 -1.35 3.18 -4.54
CA GLN A 110 -1.29 4.04 -3.36
C GLN A 110 -0.25 3.54 -2.36
N ASN A 111 0.04 2.24 -2.38
CA ASN A 111 1.12 1.65 -1.60
C ASN A 111 1.86 0.57 -2.39
N VAL A 112 3.11 0.38 -2.00
CA VAL A 112 3.93 -0.79 -2.32
C VAL A 112 4.07 -1.63 -1.05
N LEU A 113 3.82 -2.93 -1.16
CA LEU A 113 3.87 -3.90 -0.09
C LEU A 113 4.96 -4.92 -0.39
N ALA A 114 5.71 -5.33 0.62
CA ALA A 114 6.61 -6.47 0.53
C ALA A 114 6.56 -7.33 1.79
N ARG A 115 6.59 -8.64 1.58
CA ARG A 115 6.81 -9.65 2.62
C ARG A 115 8.20 -10.24 2.42
N ALA A 116 9.01 -10.27 3.47
CA ALA A 116 10.35 -10.82 3.41
C ALA A 116 10.74 -11.57 4.68
N ARG A 117 11.72 -12.46 4.57
CA ARG A 117 12.24 -13.28 5.66
C ARG A 117 13.72 -12.99 5.89
N ARG A 118 14.11 -12.86 7.15
CA ARG A 118 15.50 -12.64 7.54
C ARG A 118 16.31 -13.90 7.25
N ARG A 119 17.34 -13.79 6.42
CA ARG A 119 18.33 -14.87 6.23
C ARG A 119 19.17 -15.04 7.49
#